data_AF-A0A087UMP4-F1
#
_entry.id   AF-A0A087UMP4-F1
#
_cell.length_a   1.000
_cell.length_b   1.000
_cell.length_c   1.000
_cell.angle_alpha   90.00
_cell.angle_beta   90.00
_cell.angle_gamma   90.00
#
_symmetry.space_group_name_H-M   'P 1'
#
loop_
_entity.id
_entity.type
_entity.pdbx_description
1 polymer ?
#
loop_
_entity_poly.entity_id
_entity_poly.type
_entity_poly.pdbx_seq_one_letter_code
_entity_poly.pdbx_strand_id
1 'polypeptide(L)'
;MEQIILIRLEREQKKLKMKQDKILEKHLKLDYEVICPCPNDAVLKWEAVFNSSSVEYDTLEATVRYGVPRKKRGEVWLFLMEKYCSYRKCEAVDNTPYMELLRKLTPYQ
;
A
#
# COMPACT_ATOMS: atom_id res chain seq x y z
N MET A 1 -35.67 -13.31 -19.37
CA MET A 1 -34.47 -14.03 -18.88
C MET A 1 -33.18 -13.30 -19.30
N GLU A 2 -33.15 -12.67 -20.48
CA GLU A 2 -31.98 -11.97 -21.06
C GLU A 2 -31.48 -10.76 -20.24
N GLN A 3 -32.37 -9.94 -19.68
CA GLN A 3 -31.98 -8.76 -18.88
C GLN A 3 -31.15 -9.10 -17.63
N ILE A 4 -31.44 -10.22 -16.95
CA ILE A 4 -30.70 -10.61 -15.75
C ILE A 4 -29.26 -10.99 -16.09
N ILE A 5 -29.06 -11.63 -17.25
CA ILE A 5 -27.73 -12.02 -17.73
C ILE A 5 -26.92 -10.77 -18.10
N LEU A 6 -27.53 -9.83 -18.81
CA LEU A 6 -26.91 -8.55 -19.18
C LEU A 6 -26.42 -7.78 -17.95
N ILE A 7 -27.28 -7.61 -16.93
CA ILE A 7 -26.91 -6.90 -15.68
C ILE A 7 -25.75 -7.58 -14.96
N ARG A 8 -25.72 -8.92 -14.93
CA ARG A 8 -24.60 -9.67 -14.31
C ARG A 8 -23.31 -9.46 -15.08
N LEU A 9 -23.37 -9.51 -16.40
CA LEU A 9 -22.22 -9.28 -17.26
C LEU A 9 -21.68 -7.86 -17.10
N GLU A 10 -22.54 -6.84 -17.13
CA GLU A 10 -22.17 -5.44 -16.93
C GLU A 10 -21.52 -5.21 -15.56
N ARG A 11 -22.03 -5.85 -14.51
CA ARG A 11 -21.42 -5.79 -13.17
C ARG A 11 -20.03 -6.42 -13.14
N GLU A 12 -19.86 -7.60 -13.72
CA GLU A 12 -18.54 -8.24 -13.80
C GLU A 12 -17.57 -7.42 -14.66
N GLN A 13 -18.03 -6.88 -15.78
CA GLN A 13 -17.23 -6.01 -16.64
C GLN A 13 -16.79 -4.74 -15.91
N LYS A 14 -17.69 -4.11 -15.14
CA LYS A 14 -17.37 -2.95 -14.29
C LYS A 14 -16.33 -3.31 -13.22
N LYS A 15 -16.46 -4.47 -12.55
CA LYS A 15 -15.47 -4.94 -11.57
C LYS A 15 -14.10 -5.18 -12.20
N LEU A 16 -14.05 -5.79 -13.38
CA LEU A 16 -12.81 -6.02 -14.12
C LEU A 16 -12.14 -4.70 -14.50
N LYS A 17 -12.92 -3.73 -15.01
CA LYS A 17 -12.42 -2.40 -15.34
C LYS A 17 -11.82 -1.70 -14.11
N MET A 18 -12.54 -1.69 -12.98
CA MET A 18 -12.00 -1.11 -11.73
C MET A 18 -10.68 -1.76 -11.28
N LYS A 19 -10.53 -3.09 -11.44
CA LYS A 19 -9.27 -3.78 -11.11
C LYS A 19 -8.14 -3.35 -12.05
N GLN A 20 -8.42 -3.26 -13.35
CA GLN A 20 -7.46 -2.81 -14.35
C GLN A 20 -7.01 -1.37 -14.08
N ASP A 21 -7.96 -0.47 -13.82
CA ASP A 21 -7.69 0.93 -13.50
C ASP A 21 -6.79 1.06 -12.27
N LYS A 22 -7.04 0.28 -11.21
CA LYS A 22 -6.19 0.24 -10.01
C LYS A 22 -4.75 -0.22 -10.30
N ILE A 23 -4.58 -1.22 -11.15
CA ILE A 23 -3.24 -1.72 -11.53
C ILE A 23 -2.49 -0.65 -12.33
N LEU A 24 -3.18 -0.02 -13.30
CA LEU A 24 -2.61 1.04 -14.12
C LEU A 24 -2.23 2.26 -13.27
N GLU A 25 -3.10 2.66 -12.36
CA GLU A 25 -2.83 3.74 -11.40
C GLU A 25 -1.59 3.43 -10.55
N LYS A 26 -1.47 2.21 -10.01
CA LYS A 26 -0.28 1.79 -9.25
C LYS A 26 0.97 1.80 -10.13
N HIS A 27 0.87 1.38 -11.38
CA HIS A 27 1.99 1.42 -12.32
C HIS A 27 2.45 2.86 -12.54
N LEU A 28 1.52 3.76 -12.89
CA LEU A 28 1.79 5.17 -13.19
C LEU A 28 2.38 5.91 -11.98
N LYS A 29 1.81 5.71 -10.78
CA LYS A 29 2.33 6.33 -9.53
C LYS A 29 3.75 5.89 -9.19
N LEU A 30 4.14 4.70 -9.62
CA LEU A 30 5.48 4.15 -9.36
C LEU A 30 6.43 4.32 -10.55
N ASP A 31 6.01 4.99 -11.63
CA ASP A 31 6.83 5.17 -12.82
C ASP A 31 7.77 6.37 -12.69
N TYR A 32 8.58 6.36 -11.63
CA TYR A 32 9.66 7.32 -11.41
C TYR A 32 11.03 6.66 -11.62
N GLU A 33 12.01 7.48 -11.98
CA GLU A 33 13.40 7.08 -12.16
C GLU A 33 14.02 6.59 -10.84
N VAL A 34 14.72 5.46 -10.89
CA VAL A 34 15.35 4.86 -9.72
C VAL A 34 16.86 5.08 -9.81
N ILE A 35 17.37 6.00 -9.00
CA ILE A 35 18.80 6.38 -8.96
C ILE A 35 19.70 5.18 -8.63
N CYS A 36 19.25 4.30 -7.73
CA CYS A 36 19.96 3.06 -7.37
C CYS A 36 19.01 1.86 -7.46
N PRO A 37 19.13 1.02 -8.50
CA PRO A 37 18.34 -0.21 -8.61
C PRO A 37 18.55 -1.12 -7.39
N CYS A 38 17.45 -1.69 -6.90
CA CYS A 38 17.47 -2.60 -5.76
C CYS A 38 17.92 -4.00 -6.23
N PRO A 39 18.67 -4.77 -5.42
CA PRO A 39 19.03 -6.15 -5.76
C PRO A 39 17.81 -7.04 -6.03
N ASN A 40 17.95 -8.02 -6.93
CA ASN A 40 16.83 -8.85 -7.39
C ASN A 40 16.17 -9.68 -6.28
N ASP A 41 16.93 -10.09 -5.27
CA ASP A 41 16.50 -10.87 -4.11
C ASP A 41 15.94 -9.99 -2.97
N ALA A 42 15.99 -8.66 -3.09
CA ALA A 42 15.51 -7.76 -2.04
C ALA A 42 14.00 -7.93 -1.79
N VAL A 43 13.21 -8.26 -2.82
CA VAL A 43 11.77 -8.55 -2.65
C VAL A 43 11.57 -9.74 -1.72
N LEU A 44 12.33 -10.82 -1.90
CA LEU A 44 12.23 -12.02 -1.07
C LEU A 44 12.65 -11.75 0.38
N LYS A 45 13.70 -10.95 0.58
CA LYS A 45 14.13 -10.52 1.92
C LYS A 45 13.04 -9.72 2.63
N TRP A 46 12.40 -8.78 1.93
CA TRP A 46 11.27 -8.03 2.50
C TRP A 46 10.06 -8.91 2.80
N GLU A 47 9.76 -9.91 1.97
CA GLU A 47 8.68 -10.86 2.25
C GLU A 47 8.96 -11.71 3.50
N ALA A 48 10.21 -12.11 3.73
CA ALA A 48 10.60 -12.76 4.99
C ALA A 48 10.39 -11.85 6.20
N VAL A 49 10.72 -10.56 6.09
CA VAL A 49 10.50 -9.56 7.14
C VAL A 49 9.01 -9.34 7.42
N PHE A 50 8.17 -9.26 6.39
CA PHE A 50 6.72 -9.11 6.56
C PHE A 50 6.04 -10.33 7.18
N ASN A 51 6.53 -11.53 6.86
CA ASN A 51 5.99 -12.77 7.40
C ASN A 51 6.45 -13.06 8.84
N SER A 52 7.46 -12.35 9.34
CA SER A 52 7.93 -12.51 10.71
C SER A 52 7.02 -11.76 11.69
N SER A 53 6.58 -12.45 12.74
CA SER A 53 5.75 -11.86 13.81
C SER A 53 6.50 -10.79 14.60
N SER A 54 7.81 -10.97 14.77
CA SER A 54 8.71 -10.03 15.42
C SER A 54 9.98 -9.88 14.58
N VAL A 55 10.44 -8.63 14.42
CA VAL A 55 11.65 -8.31 13.67
C VAL A 55 12.47 -7.37 14.54
N GLU A 56 13.70 -7.78 14.82
CA GLU A 56 14.64 -6.96 15.57
C GLU A 56 15.07 -5.73 14.76
N TYR A 57 15.36 -4.63 15.47
CA TYR A 57 15.73 -3.36 14.83
C TYR A 57 16.96 -3.51 13.92
N ASP A 58 17.98 -4.26 14.35
CA ASP A 58 19.21 -4.48 13.58
C ASP A 58 18.95 -5.21 12.26
N THR A 59 18.05 -6.21 12.29
CA THR A 59 17.64 -6.94 11.07
C THR A 59 16.87 -6.03 10.12
N LEU A 60 16.00 -5.17 10.66
CA LEU A 60 15.24 -4.19 9.89
C LEU A 60 16.16 -3.14 9.25
N GLU A 61 17.11 -2.61 10.01
CA GLU A 61 18.11 -1.65 9.53
C GLU A 61 18.95 -2.26 8.40
N ALA A 62 19.46 -3.48 8.58
CA ALA A 62 20.21 -4.19 7.57
C ALA A 62 19.40 -4.41 6.28
N THR A 63 18.11 -4.73 6.41
CA THR A 63 17.21 -4.94 5.26
C THR A 63 16.93 -3.62 4.52
N VAL A 64 16.75 -2.51 5.24
CA VAL A 64 16.59 -1.19 4.62
C VAL A 64 17.87 -0.77 3.88
N ARG A 65 19.05 -0.98 4.48
CA ARG A 65 20.35 -0.73 3.84
C ARG A 65 20.57 -1.59 2.61
N TYR A 66 20.08 -2.83 2.63
CA TYR A 66 20.13 -3.73 1.48
C TYR A 66 19.32 -3.21 0.28
N GLY A 67 18.22 -2.51 0.56
CA GLY A 67 17.44 -1.77 -0.42
C GLY A 67 15.94 -2.00 -0.30
N VAL A 68 15.15 -1.01 -0.75
CA VAL A 68 13.68 -1.03 -0.68
C VAL A 68 13.09 -1.10 -2.09
N PRO A 69 12.50 -2.25 -2.49
CA PRO A 69 11.91 -2.42 -3.81
C PRO A 69 10.79 -1.41 -4.09
N ARG A 70 10.81 -0.79 -5.26
CA ARG A 70 9.83 0.22 -5.71
C ARG A 70 8.38 -0.23 -5.54
N LYS A 71 8.08 -1.49 -5.89
CA LYS A 71 6.74 -2.08 -5.84
C LYS A 71 6.18 -2.29 -4.43
N LYS A 72 7.07 -2.41 -3.42
CA LYS A 72 6.75 -2.71 -2.01
C LYS A 72 6.93 -1.48 -1.10
N ARG A 73 7.47 -0.36 -1.60
CA ARG A 73 7.85 0.82 -0.80
C ARG A 73 6.72 1.35 0.09
N GLY A 74 5.48 1.38 -0.41
CA GLY A 74 4.32 1.78 0.39
C GLY A 74 4.03 0.84 1.57
N GLU A 75 4.10 -0.47 1.35
CA GLU A 75 3.94 -1.49 2.40
C GLU A 75 5.07 -1.38 3.43
N VAL A 76 6.31 -1.15 2.97
CA VAL A 76 7.47 -0.94 3.84
C VAL A 76 7.27 0.28 4.74
N TRP A 77 6.80 1.41 4.22
CA TRP A 77 6.56 2.60 5.04
C TRP A 77 5.48 2.39 6.11
N LEU A 78 4.38 1.70 5.77
CA LEU A 78 3.34 1.36 6.74
C LEU A 78 3.89 0.43 7.83
N PHE A 79 4.65 -0.60 7.44
CA PHE A 79 5.29 -1.51 8.39
C PHE A 79 6.26 -0.79 9.34
N LEU A 80 7.10 0.11 8.82
CA LEU A 80 8.02 0.91 9.65
C LEU A 80 7.26 1.79 10.64
N MET A 81 6.16 2.41 10.20
CA MET A 81 5.28 3.21 11.07
C MET A 81 4.66 2.36 12.17
N GLU A 82 4.13 1.17 11.85
CA GLU A 82 3.56 0.25 12.85
C GLU A 82 4.60 -0.19 13.88
N LYS A 83 5.81 -0.56 13.44
CA LYS A 83 6.91 -0.92 14.34
C LYS A 83 7.33 0.25 15.22
N TYR A 84 7.40 1.46 14.66
CA TYR A 84 7.69 2.66 15.42
C TYR A 84 6.63 2.92 16.50
N CYS A 85 5.33 2.87 16.15
CA CYS A 85 4.25 3.09 17.11
C CYS A 85 4.14 1.97 18.16
N SER A 86 4.54 0.74 17.83
CA SER A 86 4.64 -0.35 18.81
C SER A 86 5.78 -0.12 19.81
N TYR A 87 6.89 0.49 19.39
CA TYR A 87 8.05 0.76 20.24
C TYR A 87 7.88 2.05 21.06
N ARG A 88 7.49 3.13 20.38
CA ARG A 88 7.20 4.45 20.96
C ARG A 88 5.70 4.66 20.85
N LYS A 89 4.95 4.19 21.84
CA LYS A 89 3.49 4.31 21.95
C LYS A 89 3.03 5.66 21.37
N CYS A 90 2.54 5.64 20.13
CA CYS A 90 2.18 6.85 19.41
C CYS A 90 0.99 7.51 20.10
N GLU A 91 0.92 8.84 20.06
CA GLU A 91 -0.22 9.57 20.58
C GLU A 91 -1.50 9.17 19.83
N ALA A 92 -2.61 9.12 20.55
CA ALA A 92 -3.90 8.86 19.93
C ALA A 92 -4.28 10.04 19.03
N VAL A 93 -4.36 9.80 17.73
CA VAL A 93 -4.85 10.77 16.76
C VAL A 93 -6.38 10.66 16.65
N ASP A 94 -7.04 11.75 16.27
CA ASP A 94 -8.45 11.74 15.91
C ASP A 94 -8.74 10.63 14.88
N ASN A 95 -9.68 9.75 15.22
CA ASN A 95 -10.08 8.61 14.39
C ASN A 95 -11.18 8.96 13.39
N THR A 96 -11.46 10.26 13.18
CA THR A 96 -12.42 10.72 12.17
C THR A 96 -12.00 10.21 10.78
N PRO A 97 -12.88 9.50 10.04
CA PRO A 97 -12.57 9.01 8.70
C PRO A 97 -12.17 10.13 7.74
N TYR A 98 -11.21 9.85 6.85
CA TYR A 98 -10.73 10.84 5.88
C TYR A 98 -11.86 11.48 5.05
N MET A 99 -12.88 10.71 4.67
CA MET A 99 -14.03 11.23 3.92
C MET A 99 -14.85 12.25 4.72
N GLU A 100 -14.96 12.08 6.04
CA GLU A 100 -15.63 13.05 6.90
C GLU A 100 -14.80 14.31 7.10
N LEU A 101 -13.47 14.18 7.18
CA LEU A 101 -12.55 15.31 7.22
C LEU A 101 -12.64 16.16 5.95
N LEU A 102 -12.68 15.50 4.77
CA LEU A 102 -12.87 16.20 3.50
C LEU A 102 -14.16 16.99 3.44
N ARG A 103 -15.27 16.41 3.93
CA ARG A 103 -16.58 17.10 3.96
C ARG A 103 -16.56 18.36 4.83
N LYS A 104 -15.74 18.40 5.89
CA LYS A 104 -15.58 19.59 6.74
C LYS A 104 -14.82 20.73 6.05
N LEU A 105 -13.96 20.41 5.07
CA LEU A 105 -13.12 21.39 4.36
C LEU A 105 -13.86 22.10 3.21
N THR A 106 -14.88 21.45 2.64
CA THR A 106 -15.69 22.02 1.56
C THR A 106 -17.12 22.22 2.05
N PRO A 107 -17.55 23.45 2.40
CA PRO A 107 -18.90 23.71 2.88
C PRO A 107 -20.01 23.49 1.82
N TYR A 108 -19.67 23.08 0.60
CA TYR A 108 -20.61 22.81 -0.47
C TYR A 108 -20.23 21.51 -1.21
N GLN A 109 -21.04 20.47 -1.01
CA GLN A 109 -21.33 19.42 -1.99
C GLN A 109 -22.85 19.32 -2.11
#